data_AF-A0A2V7GI43-F1
#
_entry.id   AF-A0A2V7GI43-F1
#
_cell.length_a   1.000
_cell.length_b   1.000
_cell.length_c   1.000
_cell.angle_alpha   90.00
_cell.angle_beta   90.00
_cell.angle_gamma   90.00
#
_symmetry.space_group_name_H-M   'P 1'
#
loop_
_entity.id
_entity.type
_entity.pdbx_description
1 polymer ?
#
loop_
_entity_poly.entity_id
_entity_poly.type
_entity_poly.pdbx_seq_one_letter_code
_entity_poly.pdbx_strand_id
1 'polypeptide(L)' 'ISEGYDPVYGARPLKRAIQRLLQNPLAMAVLEGQYHEGDRVRVDREGTHLKFERTPSGAEPVRA' A
#
# COMPACT_ATOMS: atom_id res chain seq x y z
N ILE A 1 -1.24 -1.65 -18.33
CA ILE A 1 -1.98 -0.94 -17.24
C ILE A 1 -1.17 0.28 -16.86
N SER A 2 -1.46 1.38 -17.54
CA SER A 2 -0.90 2.71 -17.36
C SER A 2 -1.80 3.50 -16.42
N GLU A 3 -1.82 3.10 -15.15
CA GLU A 3 -2.65 3.75 -14.12
C GLU A 3 -1.74 4.61 -13.24
N GLY A 4 -1.59 5.88 -13.59
CA GLY A 4 -0.80 6.80 -12.78
C GLY A 4 -0.76 8.23 -13.26
N TYR A 5 -1.06 8.48 -14.54
CA TYR A 5 -0.99 9.83 -15.09
C TYR A 5 -2.08 10.05 -16.13
N ASP A 6 -3.10 10.82 -15.77
CA ASP A 6 -4.07 11.37 -16.70
C ASP A 6 -3.82 12.89 -16.80
N PRO A 7 -3.37 13.40 -17.96
CA PRO A 7 -3.04 14.81 -18.14
C PRO A 7 -4.24 15.74 -17.93
N VAL A 8 -5.48 15.23 -17.95
CA VAL A 8 -6.70 16.02 -17.73
C VAL A 8 -7.02 16.19 -16.23
N TYR A 9 -6.59 15.27 -15.35
CA TYR A 9 -6.99 15.23 -13.93
C TYR A 9 -5.84 15.41 -12.92
N GLY A 10 -4.59 15.47 -13.37
CA GLY A 10 -3.41 15.56 -12.49
C GLY A 10 -3.30 14.35 -11.56
N ALA A 11 -2.66 14.50 -10.38
CA ALA A 11 -2.48 13.41 -9.41
C ALA A 11 -3.75 13.07 -8.58
N ARG A 12 -4.90 13.69 -8.84
CA ARG A 12 -6.15 13.44 -8.08
C ARG A 12 -6.65 11.98 -8.18
N PRO A 13 -6.56 11.28 -9.33
CA PRO A 13 -6.85 9.86 -9.42
C PRO A 13 -5.94 9.02 -8.52
N LEU A 14 -4.69 9.45 -8.30
CA LEU A 14 -3.70 8.73 -7.51
C LEU A 14 -4.11 8.64 -6.03
N LYS A 15 -4.67 9.72 -5.45
CA LYS A 15 -5.16 9.69 -4.06
C LYS A 15 -6.25 8.62 -3.88
N ARG A 16 -7.21 8.55 -4.80
CA ARG A 16 -8.29 7.55 -4.73
C ARG A 16 -7.77 6.13 -4.94
N ALA A 17 -6.80 5.95 -5.84
CA ALA A 17 -6.15 4.66 -6.05
C ALA A 17 -5.41 4.19 -4.80
N ILE A 18 -4.62 5.06 -4.16
CA ILE A 18 -3.94 4.76 -2.89
C ILE A 18 -4.97 4.42 -1.81
N GLN A 19 -6.03 5.20 -1.66
CA GLN A 19 -7.07 4.92 -0.67
C GLN A 19 -7.72 3.54 -0.90
N ARG A 20 -8.15 3.25 -2.12
CA ARG A 20 -8.87 2.01 -2.44
C ARG A 20 -7.98 0.77 -2.40
N LEU A 21 -6.75 0.86 -2.93
CA LEU A 21 -5.87 -0.28 -3.11
C LEU A 21 -4.96 -0.54 -1.92
N LEU A 22 -4.58 0.51 -1.18
CA LEU A 22 -3.62 0.41 -0.07
C LEU A 22 -4.28 0.68 1.28
N GLN A 23 -4.92 1.84 1.44
CA GLN A 23 -5.41 2.27 2.77
C GLN A 23 -6.55 1.39 3.27
N ASN A 24 -7.56 1.13 2.44
CA ASN A 24 -8.74 0.37 2.87
C ASN A 24 -8.38 -1.09 3.24
N PRO A 25 -7.62 -1.86 2.44
CA PRO A 25 -7.23 -3.22 2.81
C PRO A 25 -6.38 -3.26 4.07
N LEU A 26 -5.42 -2.33 4.22
CA LEU A 26 -4.58 -2.27 5.41
C LEU A 26 -5.40 -1.94 6.66
N ALA A 27 -6.37 -1.02 6.58
CA ALA A 27 -7.26 -0.70 7.68
C ALA A 27 -8.09 -1.92 8.11
N MET A 28 -8.63 -2.69 7.17
CA MET A 28 -9.35 -3.93 7.48
C MET A 28 -8.44 -4.95 8.15
N ALA A 29 -7.22 -5.15 7.64
CA ALA A 29 -6.27 -6.08 8.22
C ALA A 29 -5.82 -5.69 9.64
N VAL A 30 -5.75 -4.38 9.95
CA VAL A 30 -5.54 -3.89 11.33
C VAL A 30 -6.74 -4.21 12.22
N LEU A 31 -7.96 -3.97 11.75
CA LEU A 31 -9.19 -4.28 12.49
C LEU A 31 -9.36 -5.78 12.75
N GLU A 32 -8.90 -6.63 11.84
CA GLU A 32 -8.86 -8.09 11.97
C GLU A 32 -7.73 -8.58 12.90
N GLY A 33 -6.87 -7.69 13.39
CA GLY A 33 -5.74 -8.03 14.26
C GLY A 33 -4.54 -8.65 13.51
N GLN A 34 -4.50 -8.55 12.18
CA GLN A 34 -3.35 -9.02 11.38
C GLN A 34 -2.13 -8.10 11.50
N TYR A 35 -2.36 -6.81 11.78
CA TYR A 35 -1.33 -5.79 11.98
C TYR A 35 -1.63 -4.95 13.23
N HIS A 36 -0.59 -4.58 13.95
CA HIS A 36 -0.63 -3.86 15.21
C HIS A 36 0.27 -2.62 15.14
N GLU A 37 0.08 -1.73 16.11
CA GLU A 37 0.96 -0.58 16.27
C GLU A 37 2.42 -1.01 16.42
N GLY A 38 3.32 -0.32 15.73
CA GLY A 38 4.75 -0.65 15.69
C GLY A 38 5.15 -1.67 14.63
N ASP A 39 4.20 -2.35 13.96
CA ASP A 39 4.51 -3.26 12.87
C ASP A 39 5.05 -2.51 11.64
N ARG A 40 6.06 -3.10 11.00
CA ARG A 40 6.51 -2.68 9.67
C ARG A 40 5.88 -3.56 8.62
N VAL A 41 5.09 -2.96 7.74
CA VAL A 41 4.40 -3.67 6.65
C VAL A 41 5.07 -3.31 5.33
N ARG A 42 5.65 -4.31 4.68
CA ARG A 42 6.12 -4.20 3.31
C ARG A 42 4.95 -4.45 2.38
N VAL A 43 4.82 -3.59 1.37
CA VAL A 43 3.77 -3.71 0.38
C VAL A 43 4.41 -3.79 -0.99
N ASP A 44 4.16 -4.90 -1.68
CA ASP A 44 4.65 -5.15 -3.03
C ASP A 44 3.46 -5.34 -3.99
N ARG A 45 3.69 -5.08 -5.27
CA ARG A 45 2.68 -5.32 -6.31
C ARG A 45 2.78 -6.75 -6.81
N GLU A 46 1.69 -7.50 -6.69
CA GLU A 46 1.54 -8.85 -7.24
C GLU A 46 0.48 -8.80 -8.35
N GLY A 47 0.94 -8.66 -9.60
CA GLY A 47 0.06 -8.52 -10.77
C GLY A 47 -0.84 -7.27 -10.70
N THR A 48 -2.13 -7.49 -10.43
CA THR A 48 -3.16 -6.45 -10.30
C THR A 48 -3.50 -6.09 -8.86
N HIS A 49 -2.90 -6.77 -7.89
CA HIS A 49 -3.20 -6.59 -6.46
C HIS A 49 -1.95 -6.18 -5.69
N LEU A 50 -2.17 -5.70 -4.46
CA LEU A 50 -1.10 -5.41 -3.52
C LEU A 50 -1.00 -6.57 -2.52
N LYS A 51 0.21 -7.04 -2.31
CA LYS A 51 0.56 -8.04 -1.30
C LYS A 51 1.14 -7.33 -0.10
N PHE A 52 0.67 -7.69 1.09
CA PHE A 52 1.11 -7.10 2.36
C PHE A 52 1.86 -8.16 3.17
N GLU A 53 3.07 -7.83 3.62
CA GLU A 53 3.91 -8.74 4.40
C GLU A 53 4.46 -8.00 5.62
N ARG A 54 4.34 -8.61 6.80
CA ARG A 54 4.99 -8.09 8.00
C ARG A 54 6.49 -8.35 7.90
N THR A 55 7.28 -7.29 7.94
CA THR A 55 8.73 -7.39 7.99
C THR A 55 9.19 -7.35 9.44
N PRO A 56 10.08 -8.26 9.87
CA PRO A 56 10.69 -8.14 11.19
C PRO A 56 11.47 -6.82 11.25
N SER A 57 11.35 -6.14 12.39
CA SER A 57 12.02 -4.88 12.70
C SER A 57 13.55 -5.06 12.58
N GLY A 58 14.09 -4.76 11.41
CA GLY A 58 15.51 -4.94 11.08
C GLY A 58 15.84 -4.77 9.60
N ALA A 59 14.85 -4.89 8.70
CA ALA A 59 15.05 -4.56 7.29
C ALA A 59 15.17 -3.03 7.12
N GLU A 60 16.36 -2.57 6.71
CA GLU A 60 16.58 -1.18 6.32
C GLU A 60 15.59 -0.77 5.22
N PRO A 61 14.95 0.41 5.31
CA PRO A 61 14.11 0.89 4.23
C PRO A 61 14.96 1.07 2.97
N VAL A 62 14.50 0.47 1.87
CA VAL A 62 15.11 0.61 0.55
C VAL A 62 15.26 2.10 0.25
N ARG A 63 16.51 2.59 0.28
CA ARG A 63 16.86 3.91 -0.24
C ARG A 63 16.63 3.86 -1.74
N ALA A 64 15.60 4.57 -2.19
CA ALA A 64 15.41 4.91 -3.60
C ALA A 64 16.35 6.06 -3.98
#